data_AF-A0A7I7M4R7-F1
#
_entry.id   AF-A0A7I7M4R7-F1
#
_cell.length_a   1.000
_cell.length_b   1.000
_cell.length_c   1.000
_cell.angle_alpha   90.00
_cell.angle_beta   90.00
_cell.angle_gamma   90.00
#
_symmetry.space_group_name_H-M   'P 1'
#
loop_
_entity.id
_entity.type
_entity.pdbx_description
1 polymer ?
#
loop_
_entity_poly.entity_id
_entity_poly.type
_entity_poly.pdbx_seq_one_letter_code
_entity_poly.pdbx_strand_id
1 'polypeptide(L)' 'MERAWLEGIADVTGPLLSQVPPAIGSRRPSDLLDMAKLYCSEMAGRAADRAVQIFGGRGYMRENVAERLFRELRVERIW' A
#
# COMPACT_ATOMS: atom_id res chain seq x y z
N MET A 1 -14.39 -6.55 -19.92
CA MET A 1 -13.54 -7.13 -18.84
C MET A 1 -12.19 -6.43 -18.77
N GLU A 2 -11.48 -6.29 -19.89
CA GLU A 2 -10.14 -5.65 -19.96
C GLU A 2 -10.13 -4.16 -19.59
N ARG A 3 -11.16 -3.39 -19.99
CA ARG A 3 -11.28 -1.96 -19.64
C ARG A 3 -11.52 -1.68 -18.15
N ALA A 4 -12.28 -2.53 -17.47
CA ALA A 4 -12.57 -2.37 -16.04
C ALA A 4 -11.31 -2.55 -15.17
N TRP A 5 -10.37 -3.38 -15.62
CA TRP A 5 -9.10 -3.60 -14.94
C TRP A 5 -8.16 -2.39 -15.08
N LEU A 6 -8.13 -1.79 -16.28
CA LEU A 6 -7.38 -0.56 -16.55
C LEU A 6 -7.97 0.66 -15.84
N GLU A 7 -9.29 0.77 -15.77
CA GLU A 7 -9.99 1.82 -15.00
C GLU A 7 -9.71 1.68 -13.50
N GLY A 8 -9.78 0.46 -12.95
CA GLY A 8 -9.43 0.22 -11.54
C GLY A 8 -7.97 0.55 -11.21
N ILE A 9 -7.05 0.29 -12.14
CA ILE A 9 -5.66 0.75 -12.00
C ILE A 9 -5.59 2.26 -12.03
N ALA A 10 -6.27 2.93 -12.97
CA ALA A 10 -6.24 4.39 -13.11
C ALA A 10 -6.83 5.12 -11.88
N ASP A 11 -7.90 4.59 -11.28
CA ASP A 11 -8.49 5.14 -10.05
C ASP A 11 -7.56 5.00 -8.85
N VAL A 12 -6.77 3.93 -8.82
CA VAL A 12 -5.75 3.67 -7.79
C VAL A 12 -4.48 4.51 -8.02
N THR A 13 -4.02 4.62 -9.27
CA THR A 13 -2.80 5.33 -9.66
C THR A 13 -2.97 6.84 -9.78
N GLY A 14 -4.16 7.35 -10.09
CA GLY A 14 -4.44 8.78 -10.21
C GLY A 14 -4.12 9.58 -8.94
N PRO A 15 -4.62 9.19 -7.76
CA PRO A 15 -4.30 9.85 -6.50
C PRO A 15 -2.82 9.72 -6.10
N LEU A 16 -2.17 8.59 -6.40
CA LEU A 16 -0.75 8.40 -6.14
C LEU A 16 0.14 9.35 -6.94
N LEU A 17 -0.19 9.56 -8.22
CA LEU A 17 0.53 10.49 -9.09
C LEU A 17 0.53 11.93 -8.53
N SER A 18 -0.45 12.27 -7.69
CA SER A 18 -0.53 13.56 -6.99
C SER A 18 0.32 13.64 -5.73
N GLN A 19 0.53 12.51 -5.03
CA GLN A 19 1.32 12.45 -3.79
C GLN A 19 2.79 12.13 -4.05
N VAL A 20 3.05 11.42 -5.14
CA VAL A 20 4.36 10.91 -5.53
C VAL A 20 4.52 11.25 -7.00
N PRO A 21 4.94 12.49 -7.32
CA PRO A 21 5.30 12.78 -8.69
C PRO A 21 6.45 11.84 -9.06
N PRO A 22 6.33 11.01 -10.12
CA PRO A 22 7.54 10.46 -10.74
C PRO A 22 8.44 11.66 -11.03
N ALA A 23 9.76 11.51 -10.96
CA ALA A 23 10.68 12.60 -11.33
C ALA A 23 10.17 13.26 -12.62
N ILE A 24 9.63 14.49 -12.48
CA ILE A 24 8.62 15.05 -13.40
C ILE A 24 9.13 14.91 -14.84
N GLY A 25 8.49 14.04 -15.63
CA GLY A 25 8.84 13.78 -17.04
C GLY A 25 9.58 12.47 -17.37
N SER A 26 9.89 11.60 -16.40
CA SER A 26 10.49 10.29 -16.68
C SER A 26 9.45 9.28 -17.21
N ARG A 27 9.77 8.59 -18.32
CA ARG A 27 8.94 7.54 -18.96
C ARG A 27 9.50 6.13 -18.72
N ARG A 28 10.29 5.93 -17.67
CA ARG A 28 10.97 4.64 -17.47
C ARG A 28 10.00 3.67 -16.80
N PRO A 29 10.01 2.38 -17.20
CA PRO A 29 9.21 1.36 -16.52
C PRO A 29 9.48 1.27 -15.01
N SER A 30 10.68 1.64 -14.56
CA SER A 30 11.07 1.72 -13.14
C SER A 30 10.21 2.70 -12.34
N ASP A 31 9.76 3.79 -12.93
CA ASP A 31 9.03 4.83 -12.20
C ASP A 31 7.61 4.35 -11.84
N LEU A 32 6.99 3.56 -12.72
CA LEU A 32 5.71 2.90 -12.44
C LEU A 32 5.85 1.86 -11.34
N LEU A 33 6.99 1.15 -11.30
CA LEU A 33 7.29 0.16 -10.26
C LEU A 33 7.48 0.84 -8.90
N ASP A 34 8.21 1.95 -8.85
CA ASP A 34 8.42 2.74 -7.62
C ASP A 34 7.11 3.31 -7.07
N MET A 35 6.25 3.84 -7.95
CA MET A 35 4.91 4.30 -7.55
C MET A 35 4.02 3.16 -7.05
N ALA A 36 4.03 2.02 -7.73
CA ALA A 36 3.26 0.85 -7.33
C ALA A 36 3.70 0.32 -5.97
N LYS A 37 5.02 0.23 -5.73
CA LYS A 37 5.60 -0.18 -4.46
C LYS A 37 5.14 0.72 -3.32
N LEU A 38 5.29 2.04 -3.50
CA LEU A 38 4.93 3.01 -2.47
C LEU A 38 3.43 2.96 -2.15
N TYR A 39 2.58 2.79 -3.16
CA TYR A 39 1.16 2.63 -2.89
C TYR A 39 0.81 1.37 -2.12
N CYS A 40 1.30 0.23 -2.60
CA CYS A 40 0.95 -1.06 -2.04
C CYS A 40 1.41 -1.16 -0.59
N SER A 41 2.60 -0.65 -0.27
CA SER A 41 3.12 -0.65 1.11
C SER A 41 2.32 0.27 2.04
N GLU A 42 1.92 1.46 1.58
CA GLU A 42 1.09 2.39 2.36
C GLU A 42 -0.35 1.88 2.56
N MET A 43 -0.96 1.33 1.50
CA MET A 43 -2.29 0.73 1.57
C MET A 43 -2.29 -0.46 2.54
N ALA A 44 -1.33 -1.37 2.39
CA ALA A 44 -1.20 -2.53 3.26
C ALA A 44 -1.01 -2.12 4.73
N GLY A 45 -0.18 -1.10 5.00
CA GLY A 45 -0.03 -0.53 6.33
C GLY A 45 -1.34 -0.03 6.95
N ARG A 46 -2.16 0.70 6.17
CA ARG A 46 -3.49 1.17 6.61
C ARG A 46 -4.47 0.02 6.85
N ALA A 47 -4.42 -1.03 6.02
CA ALA A 47 -5.28 -2.20 6.19
C ALA A 47 -4.93 -2.98 7.48
N ALA A 48 -3.64 -3.16 7.76
CA ALA A 48 -3.18 -3.84 8.97
C ALA A 48 -3.49 -3.03 10.24
N ASP A 49 -3.31 -1.71 10.20
CA ASP A 49 -3.68 -0.82 11.31
C ASP A 49 -5.18 -0.93 11.65
N ARG A 50 -6.04 -0.90 10.63
CA ARG A 50 -7.48 -1.12 10.83
C ARG A 50 -7.80 -2.51 11.38
N ALA A 51 -7.10 -3.55 10.92
CA ALA A 51 -7.28 -4.90 11.45
C ALA A 51 -6.97 -4.95 12.95
N VAL A 52 -5.85 -4.35 13.39
CA VAL A 52 -5.51 -4.22 14.81
C VAL A 52 -6.61 -3.48 15.57
N GLN A 53 -7.10 -2.37 15.02
CA GLN A 53 -8.15 -1.58 15.65
C GLN A 53 -9.48 -2.36 15.81
N ILE A 54 -9.87 -3.17 14.81
CA ILE A 54 -11.06 -4.02 14.86
C ILE A 54 -10.96 -5.06 15.99
N PHE A 55 -9.78 -5.66 16.18
CA PHE A 55 -9.55 -6.62 17.26
C PHE A 55 -9.35 -5.96 18.64
N GLY A 56 -9.18 -4.64 18.70
CA GLY A 56 -8.97 -3.87 19.92
C GLY A 56 -7.70 -4.32 20.66
N GLY A 57 -7.76 -4.43 21.99
CA GLY A 57 -6.61 -4.89 22.80
C GLY A 57 -6.07 -6.27 22.40
N ARG A 58 -6.94 -7.16 21.85
CA ARG A 58 -6.51 -8.47 21.33
C ARG A 58 -5.76 -8.37 20.00
N GLY A 59 -5.87 -7.24 19.29
CA GLY A 59 -5.11 -6.97 18.07
C GLY A 59 -3.62 -6.78 18.31
N TYR A 60 -3.20 -6.51 19.55
CA TYR A 60 -1.81 -6.34 19.98
C TYR A 60 -1.18 -7.60 20.59
N MET A 61 -1.96 -8.68 20.74
CA MET A 61 -1.48 -9.94 21.30
C MET A 61 -0.68 -10.70 20.25
N ARG A 62 0.46 -11.29 20.62
CA ARG A 62 1.37 -11.98 19.67
C ARG A 62 0.77 -13.21 19.01
N GLU A 63 -0.29 -13.76 19.60
CA GLU A 63 -1.07 -14.87 19.07
C GLU A 63 -1.97 -14.42 17.90
N ASN A 64 -2.19 -13.11 17.74
CA ASN A 64 -3.06 -12.56 16.70
C ASN A 64 -2.27 -12.26 15.42
N VAL A 65 -2.83 -12.72 14.29
CA VAL A 65 -2.27 -12.47 12.96
C VAL A 65 -2.18 -10.98 12.63
N ALA A 66 -3.10 -10.16 13.16
CA ALA A 66 -3.10 -8.70 12.94
C ALA A 66 -1.83 -8.03 13.49
N GLU A 67 -1.37 -8.42 14.68
CA GLU A 67 -0.12 -7.92 15.29
C GLU A 67 1.09 -8.24 14.42
N ARG A 68 1.17 -9.49 13.97
CA ARG A 68 2.26 -9.96 13.13
C ARG A 68 2.31 -9.21 11.80
N LEU A 69 1.18 -9.10 11.11
CA LEU A 69 1.08 -8.37 9.84
C LEU A 69 1.45 -6.90 10.01
N PHE A 70 0.99 -6.25 11.08
CA PHE A 70 1.32 -4.86 11.37
C PHE A 70 2.84 -4.66 11.56
N ARG A 71 3.52 -5.58 12.26
CA ARG A 71 4.98 -5.55 12.42
C ARG A 71 5.73 -5.78 11.11
N GLU A 72 5.34 -6.76 10.32
CA GLU A 72 6.00 -7.09 9.05
C GLU A 72 5.87 -5.95 8.04
N LEU A 73 4.66 -5.39 7.90
CA LEU A 73 4.38 -4.26 6.99
C LEU A 73 5.05 -2.95 7.40
N ARG A 74 5.53 -2.84 8.64
CA ARG A 74 6.35 -1.69 9.05
C ARG A 74 7.72 -1.70 8.38
N VAL A 75 8.28 -2.88 8.14
CA VAL A 75 9.58 -3.07 7.47
C VAL A 75 9.44 -2.84 5.96
N GLU A 76 8.36 -3.34 5.36
CA GLU A 76 8.05 -3.17 3.92
C GLU A 76 7.89 -1.71 3.47
N ARG A 77 7.68 -0.78 4.40
CA ARG A 77 7.62 0.67 4.10
C ARG A 77 9.00 1.37 4.12
N ILE A 78 10.05 0.68 4.55
CA ILE A 78 11.41 1.25 4.64
C ILE A 78 12.29 0.78 3.50
N TRP A 79 12.13 -0.47 3.07
CA TRP A 79 12.94 -1.08 2.01
C TRP A 79 12.51 -0.57 0.64
#